data_AF-B4HQQ5-F1
#
_entry.id   AF-B4HQQ5-F1
#
_cell.length_a   1.000
_cell.length_b   1.000
_cell.length_c   1.000
_cell.angle_alpha   90.00
_cell.angle_beta   90.00
_cell.angle_gamma   90.00
#
_symmetry.space_group_name_H-M   'P 1'
#
loop_
_entity.id
_entity.type
_entity.pdbx_description
1 polymer ?
#
loop_
_entity_poly.entity_id
_entity_poly.type
_entity_poly.pdbx_seq_one_letter_code
_entity_poly.pdbx_strand_id
1 'polypeptide(L)' 'MAFVEICLVLAIIGLLLFKWSTGTFKAFKDRNLYFEKPHPFVGNMGALALQKA' A
#
# COMPACT_ATOMS: atom_id res chain seq x y z
N MET A 1 30.01 5.37 -2.34
CA MET A 1 28.90 4.84 -3.15
C MET A 1 27.57 4.79 -2.37
N ALA A 2 27.39 5.64 -1.35
CA ALA A 2 26.22 5.60 -0.45
C ALA A 2 24.90 6.11 -1.09
N PHE A 3 24.96 7.02 -2.07
CA PHE A 3 23.75 7.58 -2.68
C PHE A 3 22.91 6.52 -3.40
N VAL A 4 23.55 5.66 -4.19
CA VAL A 4 22.88 4.58 -4.93
C VAL A 4 22.29 3.55 -3.94
N GLU A 5 23.03 3.21 -2.89
CA GLU A 5 22.58 2.29 -1.84
C GLU A 5 21.33 2.82 -1.12
N ILE A 6 21.30 4.10 -0.77
CA ILE A 6 20.13 4.76 -0.16
C ILE A 6 18.93 4.72 -1.12
N CYS A 7 19.13 5.05 -2.40
CA CYS A 7 18.05 4.99 -3.39
C CYS A 7 17.48 3.57 -3.54
N LEU A 8 18.33 2.55 -3.55
CA LEU A 8 17.90 1.14 -3.63
C LEU A 8 17.10 0.73 -2.39
N VAL A 9 17.56 1.09 -1.20
CA VAL A 9 16.83 0.82 0.06
C VAL A 9 15.47 1.49 0.04
N LEU A 10 15.37 2.77 -0.36
CA LEU A 10 14.10 3.48 -0.47
C LEU A 10 13.17 2.86 -1.51
N ALA A 11 13.70 2.40 -2.65
CA ALA A 11 12.91 1.72 -3.67
C ALA A 11 12.35 0.38 -3.15
N ILE A 12 13.15 -0.40 -2.43
CA ILE A 12 12.72 -1.66 -1.80
C ILE A 12 11.61 -1.38 -0.77
N ILE A 13 11.80 -0.40 0.10
CA ILE A 13 10.79 0.00 1.09
C ILE A 13 9.49 0.43 0.40
N GLY A 14 9.58 1.27 -0.64
CA GLY A 14 8.42 1.70 -1.42
C GLY A 14 7.66 0.53 -2.07
N LEU A 15 8.37 -0.44 -2.63
CA LEU A 15 7.78 -1.65 -3.22
C LEU A 15 7.09 -2.52 -2.16
N LEU A 16 7.70 -2.68 -0.99
CA LEU A 16 7.12 -3.44 0.12
C LEU A 16 5.85 -2.76 0.64
N LEU A 17 5.88 -1.44 0.85
CA LEU A 17 4.71 -0.68 1.26
C LEU A 17 3.59 -0.75 0.21
N PHE A 18 3.93 -0.65 -1.07
CA PHE A 18 2.96 -0.78 -2.16
C PHE A 18 2.28 -2.15 -2.17
N LYS A 19 3.08 -3.21 -2.06
CA LYS A 19 2.58 -4.59 -2.07
C LYS A 19 1.74 -4.88 -0.83
N TRP A 20 2.15 -4.39 0.34
CA TRP A 20 1.39 -4.54 1.58
C TRP A 20 0.06 -3.79 1.52
N SER A 21 0.10 -2.53 1.06
CA SER A 21 -1.05 -1.65 0.93
C SER A 21 -2.13 -2.17 -0.03
N THR A 22 -1.72 -2.76 -1.15
CA THR A 22 -2.64 -3.19 -2.22
C THR A 22 -2.95 -4.69 -2.18
N GLY A 23 -2.14 -5.49 -1.49
CA GLY A 23 -2.24 -6.95 -1.49
C GLY A 23 -3.54 -7.48 -0.89
N THR A 24 -4.06 -6.85 0.15
CA THR A 24 -5.33 -7.23 0.81
C THR A 24 -6.54 -7.06 -0.11
N PHE A 25 -6.47 -6.15 -1.08
CA PHE A 25 -7.55 -5.85 -2.02
C PHE A 25 -7.59 -6.81 -3.20
N LYS A 26 -6.49 -7.52 -3.47
CA LYS A 26 -6.41 -8.52 -4.53
C LYS A 26 -7.43 -9.64 -4.34
N ALA A 27 -7.66 -10.08 -3.09
CA ALA A 27 -8.65 -11.12 -2.80
C ALA A 27 -10.09 -10.71 -3.16
N PHE A 28 -10.44 -9.44 -2.95
CA PHE A 28 -11.76 -8.92 -3.33
C PHE A 28 -11.89 -8.79 -4.85
N LYS A 29 -10.85 -8.28 -5.51
CA LYS A 29 -10.77 -8.20 -6.97
C LYS A 29 -10.92 -9.58 -7.63
N ASP A 30 -10.17 -10.58 -7.16
CA ASP A 30 -10.18 -11.93 -7.73
C ASP A 30 -11.55 -12.62 -7.54
N ARG A 31 -12.33 -12.21 -6.55
CA ARG A 31 -13.68 -12.72 -6.25
C ARG A 31 -14.80 -11.85 -6.84
N ASN A 32 -14.46 -10.81 -7.60
CA ASN A 32 -15.41 -9.83 -8.14
C ASN A 32 -16.34 -9.22 -7.07
N LEU A 33 -15.80 -9.03 -5.87
CA LEU A 33 -16.49 -8.37 -4.76
C LEU A 33 -16.23 -6.87 -4.84
N TYR A 34 -17.21 -6.07 -4.44
CA TYR A 34 -17.03 -4.63 -4.31
C TYR A 34 -15.98 -4.32 -3.22
N PHE A 35 -15.05 -3.41 -3.51
CA PHE A 35 -14.09 -2.88 -2.55
C PHE A 35 -13.76 -1.42 -2.90
N GLU A 36 -13.48 -0.62 -1.87
CA GLU A 36 -12.95 0.73 -2.06
C GLU A 36 -11.50 0.65 -2.54
N LYS A 37 -11.15 1.47 -3.54
CA LYS A 37 -9.83 1.40 -4.17
C LYS A 37 -8.75 1.85 -3.16
N PRO A 38 -7.73 1.01 -2.88
CA PRO A 38 -6.71 1.37 -1.89
C PRO A 38 -5.80 2.49 -2.38
N HIS A 39 -5.33 3.30 -1.44
CA HIS A 39 -4.24 4.23 -1.71
C HIS A 39 -2.91 3.48 -1.87
N PRO A 40 -2.02 3.84 -2.81
CA PRO A 40 -0.86 3.02 -3.18
C PRO A 40 0.09 2.66 -2.03
N PHE A 41 0.25 3.50 -1.00
CA PHE A 41 1.22 3.25 0.10
C PHE A 41 0.61 3.16 1.50
N VAL A 42 -0.67 3.50 1.64
CA VAL A 42 -1.34 3.59 2.95
C VAL A 42 -2.62 2.77 3.03
N GLY A 43 -3.02 2.10 1.95
CA GLY A 43 -4.19 1.24 1.88
C GLY A 43 -5.46 2.00 2.26
N ASN A 44 -6.23 1.43 3.18
CA ASN A 44 -7.43 2.04 3.78
C ASN A 44 -7.16 2.74 5.12
N MET A 45 -5.90 3.01 5.49
CA MET A 45 -5.60 3.75 6.72
C MET A 45 -6.20 5.16 6.71
N GLY A 46 -6.41 5.77 5.54
CA GLY A 46 -7.10 7.06 5.43
C GLY A 46 -8.54 7.02 5.97
N ALA A 47 -9.29 5.94 5.67
CA ALA A 47 -10.63 5.74 6.20
C ALA A 47 -10.60 5.55 7.73
N LEU A 48 -9.63 4.80 8.25
CA LEU A 48 -9.40 4.62 9.69
C LEU A 48 -9.04 5.93 10.41
N ALA A 49 -8.18 6.76 9.82
CA ALA A 49 -7.76 8.03 10.41
C ALA A 49 -8.87 9.10 10.39
N LEU A 50 -9.77 9.02 9.41
CA LEU A 50 -10.91 9.94 9.26
C LEU A 50 -12.17 9.45 9.98
N GLN A 51 -12.21 8.19 10.41
CA GLN A 51 -13.26 7.68 11.29
C GLN A 51 -13.11 8.34 12.66
N LYS A 52 -13.78 9.48 12.86
CA LYS A 52 -13.99 10.08 14.18
C LYS A 52 -14.58 9.00 15.10
N ALA A 53 -13.92 8.79 16.24
CA ALA A 53 -14.45 8.06 17.38
C ALA A 53 -15.76 8.69 17.89
#